data_AF-E3BH43-F1
#
_entry.id   AF-E3BH43-F1
#
_cell.length_a   1.000
_cell.length_b   1.000
_cell.length_c   1.000
_cell.angle_alpha   90.00
_cell.angle_beta   90.00
_cell.angle_gamma   90.00
#
_symmetry.space_group_name_H-M   'P 1'
#
loop_
_entity.id
_entity.type
_entity.pdbx_description
1 polymer ?
#
loop_
_entity_poly.entity_id
_entity_poly.type
_entity_poly.pdbx_seq_one_letter_code
_entity_poly.pdbx_strand_id
1 'polypeptide(L)'
;MLERSSILTCTSGFETSTHTADIRTQAFTHSDSQVEQICLSATRTEQLLQGIHDCYHTQINDILLATLVLAVDEWAAVDSEMSKQGLCLDLEGHGREPLFEDVDLTQTLGWFTSVFP
;
A
#
# COMPACT_ATOMS: atom_id res chain seq x y z
N MET A 1 4.88 29.89 23.81
CA MET A 1 3.80 29.15 24.47
C MET A 1 3.34 28.10 23.47
N LEU A 2 4.03 26.94 23.47
CA LEU A 2 3.83 25.86 22.52
C LEU A 2 2.79 24.90 23.11
N GLU A 3 1.63 24.81 22.47
CA GLU A 3 0.66 23.76 22.77
C GLU A 3 1.12 22.45 22.14
N ARG A 4 1.14 21.41 22.98
CA ARG A 4 1.56 20.06 22.65
C ARG A 4 0.38 19.31 22.02
N SER A 5 0.49 19.00 20.73
CA SER A 5 -0.40 18.04 20.08
C SER A 5 -0.16 16.65 20.64
N SER A 6 -1.18 16.11 21.29
CA SER A 6 -1.24 14.75 21.82
C SER A 6 -1.25 13.74 20.68
N ILE A 7 -0.11 13.09 20.46
CA ILE A 7 -0.02 11.86 19.66
C ILE A 7 -0.50 10.70 20.54
N LEU A 8 -1.45 9.92 20.01
CA LEU A 8 -1.96 8.71 20.62
C LEU A 8 -0.81 7.73 20.86
N THR A 9 -0.41 7.55 22.12
CA THR A 9 0.54 6.51 22.51
C THR A 9 -0.16 5.15 22.52
N CYS A 10 0.13 4.31 21.54
CA CYS A 10 -0.14 2.88 21.63
C CYS A 10 0.82 2.28 22.67
N THR A 11 0.27 1.84 23.81
CA THR A 11 1.03 1.17 24.87
C THR A 11 1.21 -0.31 24.55
N SER A 12 2.22 -0.63 23.76
CA SER A 12 2.89 -1.93 23.79
C SER A 12 4.32 -1.71 23.30
N GLY A 13 5.30 -2.12 24.11
CA GLY A 13 6.72 -1.82 23.93
C GLY A 13 7.29 -2.31 22.61
N PHE A 14 7.17 -1.48 21.58
CA PHE A 14 7.88 -1.57 20.33
C PHE A 14 8.79 -0.34 20.27
N GLU A 15 10.10 -0.54 20.40
CA GLU A 15 11.07 0.51 20.13
C GLU A 15 11.03 0.76 18.62
N THR A 16 10.21 1.72 18.19
CA THR A 16 10.27 2.22 16.82
C THR A 16 11.57 2.98 16.68
N SER A 17 12.63 2.28 16.31
CA SER A 17 13.81 2.92 15.75
C SER A 17 13.35 3.53 14.44
N THR A 18 13.08 4.83 14.43
CA THR A 18 12.94 5.63 13.21
C THR A 18 14.30 5.68 12.54
N HIS A 19 14.71 4.55 11.98
CA HIS A 19 15.81 4.50 11.04
C HIS A 19 15.23 5.02 9.74
N THR A 20 15.39 6.32 9.50
CA THR A 20 15.20 6.92 8.17
C THR A 20 16.26 6.30 7.27
N ALA A 21 16.01 5.08 6.81
CA ALA A 21 16.85 4.42 5.84
C ALA A 21 16.68 5.19 4.54
N ASP A 22 17.78 5.78 4.08
CA ASP A 22 17.88 6.38 2.76
C ASP A 22 17.51 5.31 1.72
N ILE A 23 16.26 5.34 1.24
CA ILE A 23 15.74 4.40 0.22
C ILE A 23 16.56 4.50 -1.08
N ARG A 24 17.40 5.53 -1.23
CA ARG A 24 18.21 5.72 -2.43
C ARG A 24 19.32 4.69 -2.51
N THR A 25 19.13 3.75 -3.43
CA THR A 25 20.21 3.05 -4.16
C THR A 25 21.10 2.13 -3.33
N GLN A 26 20.62 1.63 -2.20
CA GLN A 26 21.26 0.49 -1.55
C GLN A 26 20.63 -0.79 -2.07
N ALA A 27 21.46 -1.79 -2.38
CA ALA A 27 20.99 -3.13 -2.70
C ALA A 27 20.43 -3.73 -1.41
N PHE A 28 19.13 -3.57 -1.17
CA PHE A 28 18.43 -4.28 -0.13
C PHE A 28 18.48 -5.77 -0.44
N THR A 29 18.96 -6.56 0.51
CA THR A 29 18.87 -8.01 0.43
C THR A 29 17.54 -8.47 1.01
N HIS A 30 17.13 -9.69 0.70
CA HIS A 30 15.95 -10.29 1.35
C HIS A 30 16.06 -10.25 2.88
N SER A 31 17.27 -10.34 3.43
CA SER A 31 17.53 -10.30 4.87
C SER A 31 17.23 -8.94 5.52
N ASP A 32 17.12 -7.87 4.74
CA ASP A 32 16.79 -6.53 5.22
C ASP A 32 15.28 -6.25 5.25
N SER A 33 14.46 -7.23 4.84
CA SER A 33 12.99 -7.11 4.86
C SER A 33 12.41 -7.51 6.21
N GLN A 34 11.45 -6.72 6.69
CA GLN A 34 10.62 -7.03 7.85
C GLN A 34 9.14 -7.02 7.44
N VAL A 35 8.36 -7.94 8.01
CA VAL A 35 6.93 -8.07 7.73
C VAL A 35 6.15 -7.52 8.91
N GLU A 36 5.44 -6.42 8.67
CA GLU A 36 4.49 -5.84 9.61
C GLU A 36 3.08 -6.00 9.05
N GLN A 37 2.13 -6.40 9.90
CA GLN A 37 0.75 -6.64 9.49
C GLN A 37 -0.22 -5.78 10.30
N ILE A 38 -1.09 -5.06 9.60
CA ILE A 38 -2.22 -4.34 10.18
C ILE A 38 -3.53 -4.93 9.65
N CYS A 39 -4.54 -4.98 10.50
CA CYS A 39 -5.87 -5.48 10.14
C CYS A 39 -6.93 -4.43 10.46
N LEU A 40 -7.87 -4.26 9.53
CA LEU A 40 -9.09 -3.49 9.79
C LEU A 40 -10.08 -4.33 10.60
N SER A 41 -10.91 -3.67 11.40
CA SER A 41 -12.07 -4.32 12.02
C SER A 41 -13.09 -4.71 10.95
N ALA A 42 -13.92 -5.73 11.23
CA ALA A 42 -14.96 -6.19 10.30
C ALA A 42 -15.85 -5.04 9.81
N THR A 43 -16.28 -4.15 10.72
CA THR A 43 -17.07 -2.97 10.37
C THR A 43 -16.35 -2.02 9.42
N ARG A 44 -15.05 -1.77 9.62
CA ARG A 44 -14.26 -0.92 8.73
C ARG A 44 -14.06 -1.58 7.36
N THR A 45 -13.84 -2.89 7.32
CA THR A 45 -13.73 -3.66 6.07
C THR A 45 -15.05 -3.65 5.29
N GLU A 46 -16.18 -3.80 5.95
CA GLU A 46 -17.50 -3.73 5.32
C GLU A 46 -17.76 -2.35 4.72
N GLN A 47 -17.47 -1.28 5.47
CA GLN A 47 -17.57 0.09 4.98
C GLN A 47 -16.66 0.33 3.76
N LEU A 48 -15.43 -0.21 3.80
CA LEU A 48 -14.48 -0.12 2.71
C LEU A 48 -15.00 -0.82 1.45
N LEU A 49 -15.57 -2.02 1.57
CA LEU A 49 -15.99 -2.83 0.43
C LEU A 49 -17.34 -2.43 -0.18
N GLN A 50 -18.23 -1.79 0.59
CA GLN A 50 -19.61 -1.56 0.15
C GLN A 50 -20.01 -0.08 0.12
N GLY A 51 -19.46 0.76 1.02
CA GLY A 51 -20.05 2.07 1.31
C GLY A 51 -19.50 3.24 0.50
N ILE A 52 -18.34 3.09 -0.14
CA ILE A 52 -17.55 4.22 -0.65
C ILE A 52 -17.30 4.21 -2.16
N HIS A 53 -17.52 3.07 -2.82
CA HIS A 53 -17.22 2.89 -4.24
C HIS A 53 -18.25 3.54 -5.16
N ASP A 54 -19.52 3.62 -4.75
CA ASP A 54 -20.62 4.11 -5.58
C ASP A 54 -20.49 5.59 -5.95
N CYS A 55 -19.93 6.42 -5.04
CA CYS A 55 -19.82 7.86 -5.25
C CYS A 55 -18.80 8.25 -6.31
N TYR A 56 -17.75 7.45 -6.47
CA TYR A 56 -16.61 7.76 -7.34
C TYR A 56 -16.36 6.70 -8.42
N HIS A 57 -17.22 5.68 -8.52
CA HIS A 57 -17.07 4.53 -9.41
C HIS A 57 -15.68 3.88 -9.32
N THR A 58 -15.14 3.82 -8.10
CA THR A 58 -13.81 3.25 -7.83
C THR A 58 -13.90 1.75 -7.58
N GLN A 59 -12.76 1.08 -7.76
CA GLN A 59 -12.49 -0.26 -7.25
C GLN A 59 -11.70 -0.17 -5.94
N ILE A 60 -11.53 -1.30 -5.27
CA ILE A 60 -10.77 -1.38 -4.01
C ILE A 60 -9.32 -0.89 -4.16
N ASN A 61 -8.66 -1.27 -5.26
CA ASN A 61 -7.27 -0.90 -5.52
C ASN A 61 -7.08 0.62 -5.64
N ASP A 62 -8.05 1.36 -6.20
CA ASP A 62 -7.96 2.81 -6.34
C ASP A 62 -7.83 3.49 -4.97
N ILE A 63 -8.61 3.01 -4.00
CA ILE A 63 -8.64 3.55 -2.64
C ILE A 63 -7.37 3.17 -1.90
N LEU A 64 -6.96 1.90 -2.01
CA LEU A 64 -5.74 1.42 -1.37
C LEU A 64 -4.51 2.17 -1.90
N LEU A 65 -4.37 2.32 -3.22
CA LEU A 65 -3.26 3.03 -3.84
C LEU A 65 -3.27 4.52 -3.50
N ALA A 66 -4.44 5.18 -3.50
CA ALA A 66 -4.53 6.57 -3.08
C ALA A 66 -4.07 6.75 -1.62
N THR A 67 -4.51 5.89 -0.71
CA THR A 67 -4.09 5.95 0.69
C THR A 67 -2.61 5.61 0.88
N LEU A 68 -2.06 4.69 0.08
CA LEU A 68 -0.64 4.35 0.10
C LEU A 68 0.21 5.56 -0.31
N VAL A 69 -0.14 6.24 -1.40
CA VAL A 69 0.57 7.44 -1.85
C VAL A 69 0.54 8.53 -0.78
N LEU A 70 -0.62 8.77 -0.15
CA LEU A 70 -0.75 9.74 0.92
C LEU A 70 0.10 9.38 2.15
N ALA A 71 0.09 8.11 2.56
CA ALA A 71 0.87 7.63 3.69
C ALA A 71 2.38 7.73 3.42
N VAL A 72 2.82 7.40 2.20
CA VAL A 72 4.21 7.55 1.78
C VAL A 72 4.62 9.02 1.73
N ASP A 73 3.77 9.92 1.22
CA ASP A 73 4.06 11.36 1.18
C ASP A 73 4.15 11.95 2.60
N GLU A 74 3.23 11.59 3.50
CA GLU A 74 3.28 12.01 4.91
C GLU A 74 4.55 11.51 5.61
N TRP A 75 4.92 10.25 5.36
CA TRP A 75 6.15 9.67 5.89
C TRP A 75 7.41 10.34 5.29
N ALA A 76 7.38 10.63 3.98
CA ALA A 76 8.47 11.27 3.25
C ALA A 76 8.65 12.74 3.61
N ALA A 77 7.60 13.45 4.02
CA ALA A 77 7.67 14.85 4.43
C ALA A 77 8.58 15.09 5.64
N VAL A 78 8.89 14.03 6.40
CA VAL A 78 9.88 14.06 7.49
C VAL A 78 11.32 14.20 6.96
N ASP A 79 11.58 13.82 5.71
CA ASP A 79 12.88 13.92 5.02
C ASP A 79 12.74 14.66 3.67
N SER A 80 13.02 15.96 3.70
CA SER A 80 12.65 16.96 2.67
C SER A 80 13.11 16.70 1.23
N GLU A 81 13.99 15.73 1.00
CA GLU A 81 14.57 15.42 -0.31
C GLU A 81 13.78 14.33 -1.07
N MET A 82 12.92 13.57 -0.38
CA MET A 82 12.16 12.45 -0.95
C MET A 82 10.84 12.87 -1.60
N SER A 83 10.17 13.91 -1.09
CA SER A 83 8.87 14.42 -1.56
C SER A 83 8.84 14.89 -3.03
N LYS A 84 10.00 14.98 -3.71
CA LYS A 84 10.11 15.42 -5.11
C LYS A 84 10.20 14.28 -6.13
N GLN A 85 10.38 13.02 -5.71
CA GLN A 85 10.41 11.87 -6.61
C GLN A 85 9.03 11.19 -6.59
N GLY A 86 8.45 10.93 -7.77
CA GLY A 86 7.23 10.13 -7.86
C GLY A 86 7.45 8.71 -7.32
N LEU A 87 6.38 8.08 -6.82
CA LEU A 87 6.39 6.71 -6.32
C LEU A 87 6.20 5.72 -7.50
N CYS A 88 7.15 4.81 -7.68
CA CYS A 88 7.05 3.71 -8.64
C CYS A 88 6.69 2.43 -7.88
N LEU A 89 5.64 1.73 -8.32
CA LEU A 89 5.13 0.52 -7.66
C LEU A 89 5.02 -0.59 -8.70
N ASP A 90 5.51 -1.78 -8.37
CA ASP A 90 5.13 -2.98 -9.12
C ASP A 90 3.78 -3.46 -8.59
N LEU A 91 2.76 -3.44 -9.45
CA LEU A 91 1.41 -3.90 -9.15
C LEU A 91 1.20 -5.30 -9.70
N GLU A 92 0.58 -6.16 -8.89
CA GLU A 92 0.21 -7.51 -9.29
C GLU A 92 -1.26 -7.60 -9.69
N GLY A 93 -1.51 -8.19 -10.86
CA GLY A 93 -2.85 -8.50 -11.36
C GLY A 93 -3.12 -9.99 -11.41
N HIS A 94 -4.40 -10.38 -11.52
CA HIS A 94 -4.78 -11.79 -11.66
C HIS A 94 -4.30 -12.43 -12.98
N GLY A 95 -4.07 -11.63 -14.02
CA GLY A 95 -3.59 -12.08 -15.32
C GLY A 95 -4.57 -12.93 -16.13
N ARG A 96 -5.87 -12.75 -15.85
CA ARG A 96 -6.98 -13.45 -16.53
C ARG A 96 -7.80 -12.50 -17.37
N GLU A 97 -7.13 -11.57 -18.03
CA GLU A 97 -7.75 -10.62 -18.93
C GLU A 97 -8.25 -11.34 -20.19
N PRO A 98 -9.36 -10.91 -20.80
CA PRO A 98 -9.89 -11.50 -22.02
C PRO A 98 -9.04 -11.08 -23.23
N LEU A 99 -7.84 -11.66 -23.35
CA LEU A 99 -6.86 -11.32 -24.40
C LEU A 99 -7.21 -11.94 -25.77
N PHE A 100 -7.99 -13.02 -25.79
CA PHE A 100 -8.40 -13.73 -27.00
C PHE A 100 -9.89 -14.10 -26.89
N GLU A 101 -10.66 -13.90 -27.96
CA GLU A 101 -12.11 -14.12 -27.97
C GLU A 101 -12.51 -15.58 -27.67
N ASP A 102 -11.65 -16.54 -28.04
CA ASP A 102 -11.92 -17.98 -27.92
C ASP A 102 -11.30 -18.63 -26.67
N VAL A 103 -10.77 -17.85 -25.72
CA VAL A 103 -10.07 -18.38 -24.54
C VAL A 103 -10.81 -18.01 -23.26
N ASP A 104 -11.33 -19.02 -22.56
CA ASP A 104 -11.91 -18.89 -21.22
C ASP A 104 -10.94 -19.45 -20.15
N LEU A 105 -10.45 -18.56 -19.29
CA LEU A 105 -9.55 -18.90 -18.19
C LEU A 105 -10.27 -19.05 -16.85
N THR A 106 -11.59 -18.97 -16.77
CA THR A 106 -12.34 -18.90 -15.49
C THR A 106 -12.05 -20.07 -14.55
N GLN A 107 -11.86 -21.28 -15.07
CA GLN A 107 -11.64 -22.50 -14.28
C GLN A 107 -10.27 -23.15 -14.52
N THR A 108 -9.31 -22.39 -15.06
CA THR A 108 -7.98 -22.92 -15.36
C THR A 108 -7.06 -22.72 -14.16
N LEU A 109 -6.33 -23.76 -13.76
CA LEU A 109 -5.28 -23.67 -12.75
C LEU A 109 -3.93 -23.40 -13.42
N GLY A 110 -3.15 -22.49 -12.85
CA GLY A 110 -1.86 -22.07 -13.39
C GLY A 110 -1.38 -20.78 -12.75
N TRP A 111 -0.15 -20.40 -13.06
CA TRP A 111 0.42 -19.13 -12.63
C TRP A 111 0.14 -18.07 -13.70
N PHE A 112 -0.90 -17.27 -13.45
CA PHE A 112 -1.33 -16.22 -14.38
C PHE A 112 -0.89 -14.82 -13.94
N THR A 113 -0.46 -14.63 -12.69
CA THR A 113 -0.11 -13.32 -12.11
C THR A 113 0.71 -12.46 -13.06
N SER A 114 0.18 -11.28 -13.36
CA SER A 114 0.86 -10.23 -14.13
C SER A 114 1.52 -9.24 -13.18
N VAL A 115 2.65 -8.67 -13.59
CA VAL A 115 3.34 -7.60 -12.87
C VAL A 115 3.48 -6.41 -13.82
N PHE A 116 3.10 -5.22 -13.38
CA PHE A 116 3.19 -3.99 -14.18
C PHE A 116 3.54 -2.78 -13.31
N PRO A 117 4.24 -1.77 -13.86
CA PRO A 117 4.60 -0.56 -13.14
C PRO A 117 3.43 0.43 -12.97
#